data_AF-A0AAC9RLA9-F1
#
_entry.id   AF-A0AAC9RLA9-F1
#
_cell.length_a   1.000
_cell.length_b   1.000
_cell.length_c   1.000
_cell.angle_alpha   90.00
_cell.angle_beta   90.00
_cell.angle_gamma   90.00
#
_symmetry.space_group_name_H-M   'P 1'
#
loop_
_entity.id
_entity.type
_entity.pdbx_description
1 polymer ?
#
loop_
_entity_poly.entity_id
_entity_poly.type
_entity_poly.pdbx_seq_one_letter_code
_entity_poly.pdbx_strand_id
1 'polypeptide(L)' 'MKKNANGKYAVTTIFYDSGAVEAREAKPDDKAGEYEKYDLYIDEFDTKQEAMDFIEESKEA' A
#
# COMPACT_ATOMS: atom_id res chain seq x y z
N MET A 1 -11.00 -3.47 -4.04
CA MET A 1 -10.77 -2.66 -2.83
C MET A 1 -12.00 -2.54 -1.96
N LYS A 2 -11.87 -2.92 -0.68
CA LYS A 2 -12.88 -2.72 0.37
C LYS A 2 -12.35 -1.72 1.39
N LYS A 3 -13.26 -1.06 2.10
CA LYS A 3 -12.90 -0.17 3.22
C LYS A 3 -12.39 -0.97 4.41
N ASN A 4 -11.42 -0.44 5.14
CA ASN A 4 -10.91 -1.00 6.38
C ASN A 4 -11.85 -0.65 7.57
N ALA A 5 -11.47 -1.05 8.79
CA ALA A 5 -12.25 -0.79 10.01
C ALA A 5 -12.49 0.70 10.28
N ASN A 6 -11.64 1.59 9.75
CA ASN A 6 -11.75 3.04 9.86
C ASN A 6 -12.61 3.68 8.76
N GLY A 7 -13.16 2.87 7.83
CA GLY A 7 -13.98 3.36 6.72
C GLY A 7 -13.16 3.97 5.56
N LYS A 8 -11.84 3.77 5.56
CA LYS A 8 -10.87 4.24 4.56
C LYS A 8 -10.47 3.12 3.59
N TYR A 9 -9.96 3.47 2.42
CA TYR A 9 -9.34 2.53 1.48
C TYR A 9 -7.85 2.44 1.80
N ALA A 10 -7.36 1.26 2.13
CA ALA A 10 -5.96 1.08 2.53
C ALA A 10 -5.14 0.45 1.40
N VAL A 11 -4.00 1.05 1.09
CA VAL A 11 -2.98 0.55 0.15
C VAL A 11 -1.77 0.12 0.95
N THR A 12 -1.19 -1.01 0.59
CA THR A 12 0.12 -1.44 1.09
C THR A 12 1.18 -1.09 0.07
N THR A 13 2.22 -0.39 0.53
CA THR A 13 3.39 -0.01 -0.24
C THR A 13 4.61 -0.75 0.31
N ILE A 14 5.31 -1.50 -0.54
CA ILE A 14 6.47 -2.31 -0.17
C ILE A 14 7.69 -1.75 -0.90
N PHE A 15 8.69 -1.31 -0.15
CA PHE A 15 10.00 -0.90 -0.67
C PHE A 15 10.98 -2.03 -0.43
N TYR A 16 11.41 -2.71 -1.49
CA TYR A 16 12.38 -3.79 -1.36
C TYR A 16 13.80 -3.23 -1.36
N ASP A 17 14.72 -3.88 -0.64
CA ASP A 17 16.16 -3.53 -0.63
C ASP A 17 16.80 -3.59 -2.03
N SER A 18 16.17 -4.30 -2.96
CA SER A 18 16.56 -4.35 -4.37
C SER A 18 16.31 -3.03 -5.12
N GLY A 19 15.63 -2.07 -4.50
CA GLY A 19 15.15 -0.83 -5.12
C GLY A 19 13.82 -0.99 -5.85
N ALA A 20 13.20 -2.17 -5.82
CA ALA A 20 11.86 -2.36 -6.37
C ALA A 20 10.79 -1.79 -5.42
N VAL A 21 9.71 -1.27 -5.98
CA VAL A 21 8.54 -0.80 -5.22
C VAL A 21 7.29 -1.53 -5.69
N GLU A 22 6.45 -1.96 -4.76
CA GLU A 22 5.16 -2.58 -5.04
C GLU A 22 4.07 -1.88 -4.24
N ALA A 23 3.06 -1.34 -4.93
CA ALA A 23 1.83 -0.86 -4.33
C ALA A 23 0.66 -1.78 -4.68
N ARG A 24 -0.13 -2.16 -3.67
CA ARG A 24 -1.31 -3.02 -3.84
C ARG A 24 -2.36 -2.76 -2.79
N GLU A 25 -3.58 -3.26 -3.00
CA GLU A 25 -4.61 -3.22 -1.96
C GLU A 25 -4.10 -3.88 -0.66
N ALA A 26 -4.34 -3.22 0.48
CA ALA A 26 -3.95 -3.73 1.78
C ALA A 26 -4.76 -4.98 2.13
N LYS A 27 -4.06 -5.99 2.66
CA LYS A 27 -4.63 -7.22 3.17
C LYS A 27 -4.81 -7.13 4.69
N PRO A 28 -5.74 -7.89 5.28
CA PRO A 28 -5.94 -7.92 6.73
C PRO A 28 -4.68 -8.31 7.52
N ASP A 29 -3.78 -9.08 6.90
CA ASP A 29 -2.56 -9.60 7.51
C ASP A 29 -1.35 -8.69 7.30
N ASP A 30 -1.48 -7.63 6.48
CA ASP A 30 -0.40 -6.67 6.26
C ASP A 30 -0.15 -5.86 7.54
N LYS A 31 1.13 -5.74 7.91
CA LYS A 31 1.57 -4.99 9.08
C LYS A 31 2.67 -4.04 8.67
N ALA A 32 2.43 -2.75 8.85
CA ALA A 32 3.45 -1.75 8.59
C ALA A 32 4.66 -1.97 9.50
N GLY A 33 5.86 -1.82 8.93
CA GLY A 33 7.11 -2.02 9.65
C GLY A 33 8.30 -2.27 8.72
N GLU A 34 9.49 -2.25 9.33
CA GLU A 34 10.76 -2.54 8.68
C GLU A 34 11.04 -4.06 8.79
N TYR A 35 11.29 -4.71 7.67
CA TYR A 35 11.65 -6.12 7.59
C TYR A 35 13.05 -6.28 6.99
N GLU A 36 13.69 -7.43 7.20
CA GLU A 36 15.08 -7.69 6.77
C GLU A 36 15.35 -7.42 5.28
N LYS A 37 14.32 -7.43 4.43
CA LYS A 37 14.45 -7.33 2.96
C LYS A 37 13.57 -6.25 2.32
N TYR A 38 12.72 -5.61 3.13
CA TYR A 38 11.77 -4.63 2.64
C TYR A 38 11.15 -3.82 3.78
N ASP A 39 10.72 -2.61 3.49
CA ASP A 39 9.88 -1.81 4.36
C ASP A 39 8.44 -1.82 3.86
N LEU A 40 7.48 -2.05 4.76
CA LEU A 40 6.05 -2.07 4.45
C LEU A 40 5.37 -0.87 5.08
N TYR A 41 4.69 -0.08 4.25
CA TYR A 41 3.84 1.03 4.66
C TYR A 41 2.37 0.74 4.33
N ILE A 42 1.46 1.33 5.11
CA ILE A 42 0.02 1.26 4.86
C ILE A 42 -0.51 2.68 4.79
N ASP A 43 -0.94 3.07 3.60
CA ASP A 43 -1.51 4.38 3.30
C ASP A 43 -3.04 4.29 3.28
N GLU A 44 -3.73 5.24 3.90
CA GLU A 44 -5.20 5.28 3.99
C GLU A 44 -5.77 6.44 3.17
N PHE A 45 -6.76 6.14 2.32
CA PHE A 45 -7.41 7.09 1.42
C PHE A 45 -8.91 7.18 1.70
N ASP A 46 -9.51 8.34 1.42
CA ASP A 46 -10.95 8.58 1.60
C ASP A 46 -11.79 7.94 0.49
N THR A 47 -11.29 8.00 -0.74
CA THR A 47 -11.99 7.48 -1.90
C THR A 47 -11.27 6.28 -2.51
N LYS A 48 -12.05 5.42 -3.19
CA LYS A 48 -11.50 4.30 -3.94
C LYS A 48 -10.62 4.79 -5.09
N GLN A 49 -10.97 5.93 -5.70
CA GLN A 49 -10.25 6.46 -6.86
C GLN A 49 -8.84 6.87 -6.45
N GLU A 50 -8.68 7.66 -5.38
CA GLU A 50 -7.37 8.08 -4.88
C GLU A 50 -6.46 6.89 -4.57
N ALA A 51 -6.99 5.85 -3.93
CA ALA A 51 -6.22 4.64 -3.64
C ALA A 51 -5.79 3.88 -4.90
N MET A 52 -6.63 3.88 -5.94
CA MET A 52 -6.31 3.24 -7.23
C MET A 52 -5.29 4.06 -8.02
N ASP A 53 -5.45 5.38 -8.04
CA ASP A 53 -4.53 6.32 -8.69
C ASP A 53 -3.12 6.16 -8.09
N PHE A 54 -3.02 6.11 -6.76
CA PHE A 54 -1.75 5.88 -6.06
C PHE A 54 -1.10 4.53 -6.42
N ILE A 55 -1.89 3.45 -6.54
CA ILE A 55 -1.39 2.13 -6.98
C ILE A 55 -0.88 2.18 -8.42
N GLU A 56 -1.54 2.95 -9.29
CA GLU A 56 -1.16 3.08 -10.70
C GLU A 56 0.12 3.92 -10.85
N GLU A 57 0.19 5.08 -10.20
CA GLU A 57 1.38 5.93 -10.17
C GLU A 57 2.62 5.19 -9.64
N SER A 58 2.45 4.36 -8.60
CA SER A 58 3.55 3.58 -8.01
C SER A 58 4.12 2.49 -8.95
N LYS A 59 3.42 2.14 -10.04
CA LYS A 59 3.91 1.16 -11.03
C LYS A 59 4.73 1.80 -12.14
N GLU A 60 4.60 3.12 -12.32
CA GLU A 60 5.32 3.87 -13.34
C GLU A 60 6.63 4.49 -12.83
N ALA A 61 6.90 4.37 -11.52
CA ALA A 61 8.11 4.83 -10.83
C ALA A 61 9.25 3.78 -10.87
#